data_AF-A0A1X7V4B6-F1
#
_entry.id   AF-A0A1X7V4B6-F1
#
_cell.length_a   1.000
_cell.length_b   1.000
_cell.length_c   1.000
_cell.angle_alpha   90.00
_cell.angle_beta   90.00
_cell.angle_gamma   90.00
#
_symmetry.space_group_name_H-M   'P 1'
#
loop_
_entity.id
_entity.type
_entity.pdbx_description
1 polymer ?
#
loop_
_entity_poly.entity_id
_entity_poly.type
_entity_poly.pdbx_seq_one_letter_code
_entity_poly.pdbx_strand_id
1 'polypeptide(L)'
;MYLRGFSLGGSTLWRVKTRHFPRKSSRSSSSIATHQSVNKTLTRSVVALQQEILAHRSSPQLDWQYLNDLNGGQLGPSMKTEVPGPNSRLLMKDLGQFHQNSSIAFFIDYEKSQGNFVSDADGNVLLDLFQQIGSLPLGYNHPSLLKAVESPATKLFLATRPALGVTPPMDYIDQLHSTLISVAPSKLHYVQPKMCGTCANENALKTAFIWYRNKERGWKQVQTDSAEMMSAYNNQEPGIPKLSALSFTGGFHGRSIGCLSVTNSKPIYKLDVPMLNWPRATFPEYKYPLEHYEAENLAEDSRCLEEVEETIYQHLHTAPVAAVIVEPIQSEGGDKHGSPYFFKGLQHLCKKARETLCNNACYKDF
;
A
#
# COMPACT_ATOMS: atom_id res chain seq x y z
N MET A 1 -7.17 12.87 -4.56
CA MET A 1 -7.37 11.51 -4.00
C MET A 1 -6.45 11.36 -2.79
N TYR A 2 -6.90 10.84 -1.64
CA TYR A 2 -6.02 10.68 -0.44
C TYR A 2 -5.62 9.21 -0.33
N LEU A 3 -4.32 8.93 -0.43
CA LEU A 3 -3.75 7.59 -0.41
C LEU A 3 -3.23 7.32 1.01
N ARG A 4 -3.75 6.26 1.65
CA ARG A 4 -3.39 5.90 3.03
C ARG A 4 -2.92 4.45 2.99
N GLY A 5 -1.61 4.24 2.87
CA GLY A 5 -1.03 2.89 2.91
C GLY A 5 -0.64 2.53 4.33
N PHE A 6 -1.23 1.50 4.95
CA PHE A 6 -0.53 0.85 6.06
C PHE A 6 0.58 -0.01 5.44
N SER A 7 1.84 0.36 5.68
CA SER A 7 2.98 -0.49 5.36
C SER A 7 3.20 -1.45 6.52
N LEU A 8 2.53 -2.60 6.47
CA LEU A 8 3.02 -3.86 7.03
C LEU A 8 2.97 -4.83 5.86
N GLY A 9 4.12 -5.15 5.27
CA GLY A 9 4.23 -6.12 4.17
C GLY A 9 3.41 -5.78 2.92
N GLY A 10 3.93 -4.89 2.07
CA GLY A 10 3.69 -4.92 0.62
C GLY A 10 2.26 -4.72 0.08
N SER A 11 1.26 -4.44 0.92
CA SER A 11 -0.15 -4.39 0.51
C SER A 11 -0.76 -3.01 0.76
N THR A 12 -0.82 -2.18 -0.29
CA THR A 12 -1.44 -0.84 -0.24
C THR A 12 -2.92 -0.91 -0.63
N LEU A 13 -3.83 -0.58 0.30
CA LEU A 13 -5.26 -0.37 0.00
C LEU A 13 -5.57 1.10 -0.32
N TRP A 14 -6.43 1.34 -1.31
CA TRP A 14 -6.61 2.64 -1.96
C TRP A 14 -7.99 3.25 -1.80
N ARG A 15 -8.05 4.59 -1.71
CA ARG A 15 -9.30 5.36 -1.55
C ARG A 15 -9.84 5.87 -2.89
N VAL A 16 -11.01 5.38 -3.34
CA VAL A 16 -11.77 5.95 -4.49
C VAL A 16 -13.25 6.07 -4.13
N LYS A 17 -13.88 7.23 -4.41
CA LYS A 17 -15.31 7.49 -4.15
C LYS A 17 -16.03 7.87 -5.45
N THR A 18 -17.10 7.17 -5.79
CA THR A 18 -18.06 7.56 -6.84
C THR A 18 -19.51 7.37 -6.36
N ARG A 19 -20.43 8.18 -6.89
CA ARG A 19 -21.87 8.19 -6.54
C ARG A 19 -22.63 7.09 -7.27
N HIS A 20 -23.63 6.51 -6.61
CA HIS A 20 -24.57 5.51 -7.12
C HIS A 20 -25.41 6.04 -8.29
N PHE A 21 -25.65 5.19 -9.29
CA PHE A 21 -26.79 5.28 -10.21
C PHE A 21 -27.86 4.24 -9.82
N PRO A 22 -29.17 4.52 -9.98
CA PRO A 22 -30.21 3.57 -9.61
C PRO A 22 -30.35 2.47 -10.66
N ARG A 23 -30.23 1.20 -10.24
CA ARG A 23 -30.65 0.04 -11.04
C ARG A 23 -32.15 -0.15 -10.88
N LYS A 24 -32.90 -0.12 -11.99
CA LYS A 24 -34.22 -0.78 -12.07
C LYS A 24 -33.97 -2.28 -12.23
N SER A 25 -34.49 -3.11 -11.31
CA SER A 25 -34.55 -4.56 -11.49
C SER A 25 -35.97 -5.06 -11.31
N SER A 26 -36.57 -5.55 -12.39
CA SER A 26 -37.67 -6.49 -12.36
C SER A 26 -37.07 -7.91 -12.35
N ARG A 27 -37.24 -8.67 -11.28
CA ARG A 27 -37.18 -10.15 -11.32
C ARG A 27 -37.85 -10.76 -10.09
N SER A 28 -38.43 -11.92 -10.35
CA SER A 28 -39.50 -12.62 -9.65
C SER A 28 -39.12 -13.21 -8.28
N SER A 29 -40.13 -13.24 -7.43
CA SER A 29 -40.18 -13.79 -6.07
C SER A 29 -40.24 -15.32 -6.06
N SER A 30 -39.13 -16.01 -5.78
CA SER A 30 -39.20 -17.42 -5.32
C SER A 30 -37.97 -17.96 -4.55
N SER A 31 -36.99 -17.16 -4.15
CA SER A 31 -35.80 -17.66 -3.39
C SER A 31 -35.54 -17.00 -2.02
N ILE A 32 -36.49 -16.23 -1.48
CA ILE A 32 -36.24 -15.35 -0.32
C ILE A 32 -36.32 -16.06 1.05
N ALA A 33 -36.81 -17.30 1.14
CA ALA A 33 -37.09 -17.94 2.43
C ALA A 33 -35.87 -18.60 3.13
N THR A 34 -34.77 -18.90 2.44
CA THR A 34 -33.60 -19.60 3.03
C THR A 34 -32.43 -18.69 3.43
N HIS A 35 -32.46 -17.39 3.09
CA HIS A 35 -31.38 -16.45 3.40
C HIS A 35 -31.54 -15.67 4.71
N GLN A 36 -32.69 -15.77 5.39
CA GLN A 36 -32.96 -14.98 6.61
C GLN A 36 -32.47 -15.63 7.91
N SER A 37 -32.20 -16.94 7.95
CA SER A 37 -31.69 -17.61 9.18
C SER A 37 -30.16 -17.56 9.33
N VAL A 38 -29.41 -17.46 8.23
CA VAL A 38 -27.93 -17.44 8.25
C VAL A 38 -27.38 -16.04 8.64
N ASN A 39 -28.16 -14.99 8.41
CA ASN A 39 -27.73 -13.60 8.62
C ASN A 39 -27.77 -13.11 10.08
N LYS A 40 -28.51 -13.81 10.98
CA LYS A 40 -28.54 -13.47 12.42
C LYS A 40 -27.38 -14.07 13.21
N THR A 41 -26.68 -15.06 12.67
CA THR A 41 -25.52 -15.71 13.32
C THR A 41 -24.22 -14.96 13.05
N LEU A 42 -24.12 -14.25 11.91
CA LEU A 42 -22.91 -13.52 11.47
C LEU A 42 -22.79 -12.08 12.00
N THR A 43 -23.86 -11.48 12.52
CA THR A 43 -23.80 -10.12 13.13
C THR A 43 -23.38 -10.15 14.60
N ARG A 44 -23.47 -11.32 15.26
CA ARG A 44 -22.94 -11.51 16.62
C ARG A 44 -21.41 -11.65 16.64
N SER A 45 -20.77 -12.04 15.54
CA SER A 45 -19.34 -12.37 15.55
C SER A 45 -18.40 -11.17 15.43
N VAL A 46 -18.79 -10.05 14.80
CA VAL A 46 -17.89 -8.89 14.64
C VAL A 46 -17.87 -7.99 15.87
N VAL A 47 -19.01 -7.79 16.54
CA VAL A 47 -19.06 -7.11 17.84
C VAL A 47 -18.43 -7.98 18.92
N ALA A 48 -18.59 -9.31 18.85
CA ALA A 48 -17.88 -10.25 19.72
C ALA A 48 -16.37 -10.22 19.48
N LEU A 49 -15.87 -10.21 18.23
CA LEU A 49 -14.44 -10.10 17.96
C LEU A 49 -13.86 -8.77 18.44
N GLN A 50 -14.60 -7.67 18.27
CA GLN A 50 -14.15 -6.34 18.67
C GLN A 50 -14.20 -6.18 20.20
N GLN A 51 -15.18 -6.81 20.87
CA GLN A 51 -15.22 -6.94 22.32
C GLN A 51 -14.18 -7.94 22.84
N GLU A 52 -13.81 -8.99 22.11
CA GLU A 52 -12.71 -9.91 22.44
C GLU A 52 -11.37 -9.20 22.32
N ILE A 53 -11.12 -8.45 21.24
CA ILE A 53 -9.91 -7.63 21.04
C ILE A 53 -9.81 -6.53 22.11
N LEU A 54 -10.94 -5.92 22.50
CA LEU A 54 -10.97 -4.92 23.58
C LEU A 54 -10.92 -5.55 24.97
N ALA A 55 -11.44 -6.76 25.17
CA ALA A 55 -11.34 -7.52 26.42
C ALA A 55 -9.93 -8.10 26.61
N HIS A 56 -9.20 -8.40 25.53
CA HIS A 56 -7.78 -8.77 25.53
C HIS A 56 -6.84 -7.57 25.70
N ARG A 57 -7.35 -6.39 26.11
CA ARG A 57 -6.53 -5.26 26.56
C ARG A 57 -6.05 -5.40 28.01
N SER A 58 -6.49 -6.42 28.75
CA SER A 58 -5.62 -6.99 29.78
C SER A 58 -4.49 -7.68 29.03
N SER A 59 -3.25 -7.17 29.11
CA SER A 59 -2.07 -7.67 28.38
C SER A 59 -2.24 -9.16 28.09
N PRO A 60 -2.44 -9.59 26.82
CA PRO A 60 -2.52 -11.01 26.56
C PRO A 60 -1.23 -11.58 27.12
N GLN A 61 -1.34 -12.48 28.11
CA GLN A 61 -0.17 -13.21 28.56
C GLN A 61 0.41 -13.82 27.29
N LEU A 62 1.61 -13.37 26.93
CA LEU A 62 2.30 -13.90 25.77
C LEU A 62 2.36 -15.41 25.99
N ASP A 63 1.78 -16.18 25.07
CA ASP A 63 1.92 -17.62 25.09
C ASP A 63 3.35 -17.94 24.66
N TRP A 64 4.24 -17.95 25.65
CA TRP A 64 5.66 -18.22 25.46
C TRP A 64 5.92 -19.62 24.92
N GLN A 65 5.04 -20.58 25.22
CA GLN A 65 5.15 -21.93 24.69
C GLN A 65 4.86 -21.92 23.19
N TYR A 66 3.75 -21.29 22.78
CA TYR A 66 3.43 -21.14 21.36
C TYR A 66 4.55 -20.43 20.58
N LEU A 67 5.12 -19.35 21.12
CA LEU A 67 6.24 -18.65 20.49
C LEU A 67 7.50 -19.53 20.40
N ASN A 68 7.80 -20.31 21.45
CA ASN A 68 8.91 -21.24 21.44
C ASN A 68 8.72 -22.34 20.39
N ASP A 69 7.51 -22.89 20.29
CA ASP A 69 7.15 -23.90 19.29
C ASP A 69 7.23 -23.33 17.88
N LEU A 70 6.76 -22.10 17.66
CA LEU A 70 6.89 -21.39 16.39
C LEU A 70 8.34 -21.17 15.98
N ASN A 71 9.24 -20.97 16.94
CA ASN A 71 10.68 -20.81 16.70
C ASN A 71 11.43 -22.16 16.64
N GLY A 72 10.73 -23.31 16.66
CA GLY A 72 11.36 -24.63 16.59
C GLY A 72 12.18 -24.99 17.83
N GLY A 73 11.86 -24.40 18.99
CA GLY A 73 12.64 -24.53 20.21
C GLY A 73 13.89 -23.64 20.24
N GLN A 74 14.11 -22.78 19.24
CA GLN A 74 15.19 -21.80 19.25
C GLN A 74 14.87 -20.68 20.25
N LEU A 75 15.67 -20.61 21.33
CA LEU A 75 15.49 -19.61 22.39
C LEU A 75 16.23 -18.29 22.14
N GLY A 76 17.17 -18.24 21.21
CA GLY A 76 17.99 -17.06 20.94
C GLY A 76 18.91 -17.23 19.73
N PRO A 77 19.68 -16.21 19.32
CA PRO A 77 20.62 -16.33 18.21
C PRO A 77 21.79 -17.30 18.52
N SER A 78 22.39 -17.87 17.49
CA SER A 78 23.51 -18.82 17.59
C SER A 78 24.48 -18.60 16.43
N MET A 79 25.60 -17.93 16.71
CA MET A 79 26.61 -17.60 15.69
C MET A 79 27.70 -18.68 15.63
N LYS A 80 28.11 -19.03 14.41
CA LYS A 80 29.19 -19.96 14.05
C LYS A 80 30.35 -19.26 13.34
N THR A 81 30.05 -18.20 12.58
CA THR A 81 31.01 -17.41 11.81
C THR A 81 30.63 -15.93 11.87
N GLU A 82 31.48 -15.08 11.29
CA GLU A 82 31.10 -13.73 10.90
C GLU A 82 30.07 -13.75 9.75
N VAL A 83 29.34 -12.64 9.58
CA VAL A 83 28.33 -12.49 8.52
C VAL A 83 28.74 -11.37 7.56
N PRO A 84 28.79 -11.61 6.23
CA PRO A 84 28.60 -12.89 5.56
C PRO A 84 29.76 -13.85 5.84
N GLY A 85 29.48 -15.13 6.07
CA GLY A 85 30.51 -16.16 6.27
C GLY A 85 31.12 -16.67 4.96
N PRO A 86 32.07 -17.61 5.02
CA PRO A 86 32.77 -18.13 3.84
C PRO A 86 31.83 -18.72 2.77
N ASN A 87 30.78 -19.48 3.15
CA ASN A 87 29.84 -20.06 2.19
C ASN A 87 28.99 -18.97 1.53
N SER A 88 28.47 -18.02 2.32
CA SER A 88 27.75 -16.86 1.77
C SER A 88 28.60 -16.09 0.77
N ARG A 89 29.89 -15.84 1.07
CA ARG A 89 30.81 -15.14 0.15
C ARG A 89 31.08 -15.92 -1.13
N LEU A 90 31.17 -17.25 -1.07
CA LEU A 90 31.29 -18.09 -2.26
C LEU A 90 30.04 -17.98 -3.14
N LEU A 91 28.85 -18.08 -2.56
CA LEU A 91 27.58 -17.91 -3.28
C LEU A 91 27.43 -16.51 -3.89
N MET A 92 27.87 -15.47 -3.17
CA MET A 92 27.94 -14.11 -3.71
C MET A 92 28.91 -14.02 -4.89
N LYS A 93 30.09 -14.62 -4.81
CA LYS A 93 31.04 -14.65 -5.93
C LYS A 93 30.43 -15.34 -7.16
N ASP A 94 29.75 -16.47 -6.96
CA ASP A 94 29.13 -17.24 -8.05
C ASP A 94 27.99 -16.49 -8.70
N LEU A 95 27.07 -15.92 -7.91
CA LEU A 95 25.99 -15.09 -8.43
C LEU A 95 26.51 -13.83 -9.15
N GLY A 96 27.61 -13.25 -8.65
CA GLY A 96 28.26 -12.08 -9.22
C GLY A 96 28.78 -12.25 -10.65
N GLN A 97 28.89 -13.50 -11.13
CA GLN A 97 29.31 -13.79 -12.51
C GLN A 97 28.24 -13.40 -13.55
N PHE A 98 26.97 -13.33 -13.15
CA PHE A 98 25.85 -13.08 -14.07
C PHE A 98 24.77 -12.16 -13.48
N HIS A 99 24.94 -11.65 -12.26
CA HIS A 99 23.97 -10.80 -11.59
C HIS A 99 24.67 -9.75 -10.71
N GLN A 100 24.24 -8.49 -10.83
CA GLN A 100 24.69 -7.44 -9.91
C GLN A 100 24.17 -7.76 -8.52
N ASN A 101 25.06 -7.88 -7.54
CA ASN A 101 24.71 -8.37 -6.21
C ASN A 101 25.30 -7.56 -5.06
N SER A 102 25.70 -6.31 -5.29
CA SER A 102 26.36 -5.50 -4.26
C SER A 102 25.46 -5.17 -3.07
N SER A 103 24.15 -5.36 -3.21
CA SER A 103 23.15 -5.17 -2.14
C SER A 103 22.90 -6.43 -1.31
N ILE A 104 23.43 -7.60 -1.70
CA ILE A 104 23.24 -8.84 -0.94
C ILE A 104 24.11 -8.80 0.32
N ALA A 105 23.49 -8.98 1.48
CA ALA A 105 24.19 -9.02 2.75
C ALA A 105 24.83 -10.40 3.03
N PHE A 106 24.06 -11.47 2.82
CA PHE A 106 24.47 -12.88 2.98
C PHE A 106 23.39 -13.79 2.33
N PHE A 107 23.66 -15.09 2.21
CA PHE A 107 22.70 -16.07 1.67
C PHE A 107 21.96 -16.80 2.80
N ILE A 108 20.67 -17.04 2.61
CA ILE A 108 19.76 -17.59 3.63
C ILE A 108 19.47 -19.06 3.32
N ASP A 109 19.55 -19.91 4.35
CA ASP A 109 18.97 -21.25 4.39
C ASP A 109 17.51 -21.15 4.88
N TYR A 110 16.60 -21.00 3.91
CA TYR A 110 15.17 -20.84 4.21
C TYR A 110 14.54 -22.11 4.80
N GLU A 111 15.10 -23.29 4.53
CA GLU A 111 14.57 -24.56 5.07
C GLU A 111 14.79 -24.63 6.58
N LYS A 112 15.95 -24.15 7.06
CA LYS A 112 16.28 -24.09 8.49
C LYS A 112 15.85 -22.80 9.19
N SER A 113 15.24 -21.86 8.48
CA SER A 113 14.73 -20.63 9.10
C SER A 113 13.36 -20.91 9.72
N GLN A 114 13.08 -20.37 10.90
CA GLN A 114 11.85 -20.69 11.61
C GLN A 114 11.39 -19.56 12.54
N GLY A 115 10.11 -19.20 12.47
CA GLY A 115 9.53 -18.13 13.28
C GLY A 115 10.26 -16.81 13.05
N ASN A 116 10.87 -16.26 14.10
CA ASN A 116 11.62 -15.00 14.03
C ASN A 116 13.12 -15.19 13.73
N PHE A 117 13.56 -16.43 13.52
CA PHE A 117 14.97 -16.74 13.33
C PHE A 117 15.28 -17.08 11.88
N VAL A 118 16.31 -16.44 11.33
CA VAL A 118 16.83 -16.72 9.99
C VAL A 118 18.14 -17.49 10.12
N SER A 119 18.24 -18.59 9.37
CA SER A 119 19.46 -19.38 9.25
C SER A 119 20.21 -18.95 7.99
N ASP A 120 21.50 -18.68 8.06
CA ASP A 120 22.33 -18.37 6.89
C ASP A 120 23.03 -19.61 6.31
N ALA A 121 23.69 -19.45 5.16
CA ALA A 121 24.43 -20.51 4.47
C ALA A 121 25.66 -21.04 5.25
N ASP A 122 26.04 -20.36 6.32
CA ASP A 122 27.17 -20.69 7.19
C ASP A 122 26.72 -21.34 8.51
N GLY A 123 25.41 -21.54 8.69
CA GLY A 123 24.81 -22.15 9.87
C GLY A 123 24.66 -21.19 11.06
N ASN A 124 24.82 -19.88 10.84
CA ASN A 124 24.43 -18.87 11.82
C ASN A 124 22.91 -18.83 11.93
N VAL A 125 22.40 -18.63 13.15
CA VAL A 125 20.99 -18.38 13.42
C VAL A 125 20.86 -16.98 14.01
N LEU A 126 20.22 -16.08 13.29
CA LEU A 126 20.04 -14.68 13.67
C LEU A 126 18.59 -14.40 14.05
N LEU A 127 18.38 -13.55 15.06
CA LEU A 127 17.07 -12.95 15.29
C LEU A 127 16.80 -11.92 14.18
N ASP A 128 15.80 -12.16 13.35
CA ASP A 128 15.47 -11.30 12.21
C ASP A 128 14.43 -10.24 12.60
N LEU A 129 14.92 -9.03 12.86
CA LEU A 129 14.10 -7.84 13.08
C LEU A 129 13.87 -7.02 11.80
N PHE A 130 14.34 -7.50 10.65
CA PHE A 130 14.17 -6.85 9.35
C PHE A 130 13.09 -7.54 8.49
N GLN A 131 12.86 -8.84 8.70
CA GLN A 131 11.74 -9.63 8.16
C GLN A 131 11.58 -9.48 6.65
N GLN A 132 12.68 -9.57 5.90
CA GLN A 132 12.73 -9.39 4.46
C GLN A 132 12.08 -8.06 4.03
N ILE A 133 12.54 -6.95 4.61
CA ILE A 133 11.96 -5.61 4.39
C ILE A 133 10.48 -5.56 4.85
N GLY A 134 10.21 -6.13 6.02
CA GLY A 134 8.88 -6.16 6.64
C GLY A 134 7.82 -6.92 5.85
N SER A 135 8.21 -7.91 5.04
CA SER A 135 7.30 -8.65 4.13
C SER A 135 6.88 -10.03 4.64
N LEU A 136 7.39 -10.48 5.79
CA LEU A 136 7.04 -11.76 6.40
C LEU A 136 6.06 -11.58 7.57
N PRO A 137 4.73 -11.58 7.34
CA PRO A 137 3.74 -11.26 8.39
C PRO A 137 3.66 -12.29 9.52
N LEU A 138 4.05 -13.55 9.28
CA LEU A 138 3.99 -14.65 10.25
C LEU A 138 5.36 -15.29 10.52
N GLY A 139 6.45 -14.66 10.07
CA GLY A 139 7.80 -15.22 10.16
C GLY A 139 8.07 -16.37 9.18
N TYR A 140 9.22 -17.01 9.35
CA TYR A 140 9.70 -18.11 8.51
C TYR A 140 8.97 -19.42 8.82
N ASN A 141 8.62 -20.18 7.78
CA ASN A 141 8.09 -21.55 7.87
C ASN A 141 6.93 -21.74 8.86
N HIS A 142 6.04 -20.74 8.96
CA HIS A 142 4.88 -20.82 9.85
C HIS A 142 4.00 -22.05 9.51
N PRO A 143 3.68 -22.94 10.48
CA PRO A 143 3.02 -24.22 10.22
C PRO A 143 1.69 -24.10 9.45
N SER A 144 0.88 -23.08 9.74
CA SER A 144 -0.38 -22.86 9.03
C SER A 144 -0.20 -22.45 7.56
N LEU A 145 0.89 -21.76 7.22
CA LEU A 145 1.19 -21.39 5.83
C LEU A 145 1.67 -22.61 5.04
N LEU A 146 2.56 -23.42 5.63
CA LEU A 146 3.01 -24.68 5.03
C LEU A 146 1.82 -25.61 4.74
N LYS A 147 0.91 -25.77 5.72
CA LYS A 147 -0.32 -26.53 5.54
C LYS A 147 -1.23 -25.97 4.44
N ALA A 148 -1.30 -24.64 4.28
CA ALA A 148 -2.10 -24.02 3.22
C ALA A 148 -1.53 -24.29 1.82
N VAL A 149 -0.19 -24.36 1.70
CA VAL A 149 0.51 -24.68 0.44
C VAL A 149 0.22 -26.11 -0.01
N GLU A 150 0.05 -27.04 0.93
CA GLU A 150 -0.30 -28.45 0.65
C GLU A 150 -1.75 -28.65 0.18
N SER A 151 -2.61 -27.63 0.26
CA SER A 151 -4.02 -27.77 -0.09
C SER A 151 -4.22 -27.99 -1.61
N PRO A 152 -5.22 -28.80 -2.01
CA PRO A 152 -5.55 -28.99 -3.43
C PRO A 152 -5.87 -27.67 -4.16
N ALA A 153 -6.48 -26.71 -3.46
CA ALA A 153 -6.79 -25.40 -4.00
C ALA A 153 -5.51 -24.62 -4.37
N THR A 154 -4.52 -24.58 -3.47
CA THR A 154 -3.23 -23.94 -3.75
C THR A 154 -2.48 -24.66 -4.86
N LYS A 155 -2.50 -25.99 -4.89
CA LYS A 155 -1.88 -26.77 -5.98
C LYS A 155 -2.45 -26.40 -7.36
N LEU A 156 -3.77 -26.27 -7.47
CA LEU A 156 -4.43 -25.86 -8.72
C LEU A 156 -4.08 -24.42 -9.09
N PHE A 157 -4.08 -23.50 -8.12
CA PHE A 157 -3.69 -22.11 -8.32
C PHE A 157 -2.25 -21.96 -8.83
N LEU A 158 -1.32 -22.74 -8.29
CA LEU A 158 0.08 -22.74 -8.73
C LEU A 158 0.26 -23.29 -10.14
N ALA A 159 -0.50 -24.33 -10.51
CA ALA A 159 -0.46 -24.91 -11.85
C ALA A 159 -1.13 -24.02 -12.92
N THR A 160 -2.19 -23.31 -12.53
CA THR A 160 -3.02 -22.53 -13.46
C THR A 160 -3.28 -21.14 -12.90
N ARG A 161 -2.45 -20.18 -13.29
CA ARG A 161 -2.61 -18.77 -12.91
C ARG A 161 -3.54 -18.04 -13.89
N PRO A 162 -4.75 -17.62 -13.48
CA PRO A 162 -5.73 -17.01 -14.39
C PRO A 162 -5.42 -15.54 -14.70
N ALA A 163 -5.89 -15.07 -15.85
CA ALA A 163 -6.04 -13.65 -16.12
C ALA A 163 -7.27 -13.12 -15.38
N LEU A 164 -7.12 -12.77 -14.08
CA LEU A 164 -8.23 -12.40 -13.17
C LEU A 164 -9.16 -11.29 -13.68
N GLY A 165 -8.69 -10.42 -14.59
CA GLY A 165 -9.51 -9.37 -15.21
C GLY A 165 -10.43 -9.85 -16.33
N VAL A 166 -10.28 -11.09 -16.79
CA VAL A 166 -11.01 -11.68 -17.93
C VAL A 166 -11.70 -12.97 -17.52
N THR A 167 -10.96 -13.91 -16.92
CA THR A 167 -11.42 -15.25 -16.57
C THR A 167 -11.10 -15.60 -15.11
N PRO A 168 -11.73 -14.94 -14.12
CA PRO A 168 -11.53 -15.26 -12.72
C PRO A 168 -12.07 -16.66 -12.37
N PRO A 169 -11.51 -17.33 -11.33
CA PRO A 169 -12.05 -18.60 -10.84
C PRO A 169 -13.43 -18.39 -10.19
N MET A 170 -14.22 -19.47 -10.09
CA MET A 170 -15.62 -19.41 -9.62
C MET A 170 -15.75 -18.91 -8.18
N ASP A 171 -14.75 -19.17 -7.34
CA ASP A 171 -14.70 -18.81 -5.91
C ASP A 171 -14.02 -17.44 -5.65
N TYR A 172 -13.67 -16.69 -6.70
CA TYR A 172 -12.93 -15.42 -6.55
C TYR A 172 -13.66 -14.39 -5.67
N ILE A 173 -14.99 -14.35 -5.71
CA ILE A 173 -15.79 -13.46 -4.86
C ILE A 173 -15.59 -13.80 -3.38
N ASP A 174 -15.66 -15.09 -3.03
CA ASP A 174 -15.50 -15.58 -1.66
C ASP A 174 -14.07 -15.36 -1.16
N GLN A 175 -13.07 -15.55 -2.05
CA GLN A 175 -11.67 -15.22 -1.75
C GLN A 175 -11.51 -13.73 -1.40
N LEU A 176 -12.09 -12.82 -2.18
CA LEU A 176 -12.02 -11.38 -1.90
C LEU A 176 -12.74 -11.01 -0.59
N HIS A 177 -13.89 -11.61 -0.32
CA HIS A 177 -14.66 -11.35 0.91
C HIS A 177 -13.97 -11.86 2.17
N SER A 178 -13.37 -13.05 2.11
CA SER A 178 -12.65 -13.65 3.24
C SER A 178 -11.30 -12.97 3.52
N THR A 179 -10.70 -12.31 2.52
CA THR A 179 -9.36 -11.69 2.64
C THR A 179 -9.39 -10.16 2.60
N LEU A 180 -9.37 -9.54 1.42
CA LEU A 180 -9.12 -8.10 1.29
C LEU A 180 -10.31 -7.23 1.71
N ILE A 181 -11.54 -7.70 1.51
CA ILE A 181 -12.75 -6.95 1.88
C ILE A 181 -13.04 -7.04 3.37
N SER A 182 -12.72 -8.16 4.03
CA SER A 182 -12.93 -8.32 5.49
C SER A 182 -12.14 -7.31 6.32
N VAL A 183 -11.02 -6.80 5.77
CA VAL A 183 -10.16 -5.78 6.39
C VAL A 183 -10.21 -4.42 5.67
N ALA A 184 -11.21 -4.19 4.81
CA ALA A 184 -11.30 -2.95 4.05
C ALA A 184 -11.48 -1.72 4.98
N PRO A 185 -10.73 -0.63 4.77
CA PRO A 185 -10.90 0.59 5.56
C PRO A 185 -12.32 1.16 5.42
N SER A 186 -12.79 1.81 6.49
CA SER A 186 -14.13 2.42 6.52
C SER A 186 -14.40 3.30 5.29
N LYS A 187 -15.58 3.11 4.68
CA LYS A 187 -16.08 3.83 3.48
C LYS A 187 -15.40 3.43 2.16
N LEU A 188 -14.60 2.36 2.14
CA LEU A 188 -14.06 1.76 0.92
C LEU A 188 -14.72 0.41 0.65
N HIS A 189 -15.28 0.27 -0.55
CA HIS A 189 -16.11 -0.87 -0.92
C HIS A 189 -15.60 -1.59 -2.18
N TYR A 190 -14.56 -1.06 -2.82
CA TYR A 190 -13.97 -1.62 -4.04
C TYR A 190 -12.53 -2.03 -3.75
N VAL A 191 -12.14 -3.18 -4.29
CA VAL A 191 -10.78 -3.70 -4.25
C VAL A 191 -10.33 -4.09 -5.64
N GLN A 192 -9.08 -3.80 -5.95
CA GLN A 192 -8.43 -4.25 -7.17
C GLN A 192 -7.05 -4.81 -6.78
N PRO A 193 -6.87 -6.14 -6.75
CA PRO A 193 -5.58 -6.73 -6.39
C PRO A 193 -4.53 -6.44 -7.46
N LYS A 194 -3.29 -6.32 -7.00
CA LYS A 194 -2.08 -6.07 -7.79
C LYS A 194 -0.95 -6.93 -7.20
N MET A 195 0.07 -7.18 -8.01
CA MET A 195 1.13 -8.14 -7.65
C MET A 195 2.18 -7.59 -6.69
N CYS A 196 2.38 -6.27 -6.64
CA CYS A 196 3.35 -5.64 -5.77
C CYS A 196 2.93 -4.19 -5.46
N GLY A 197 3.56 -3.57 -4.47
CA GLY A 197 3.30 -2.18 -4.09
C GLY A 197 3.49 -1.19 -5.24
N THR A 198 4.51 -1.38 -6.10
CA THR A 198 4.75 -0.48 -7.25
C THR A 198 3.56 -0.49 -8.23
N CYS A 199 3.07 -1.66 -8.65
CA CYS A 199 1.94 -1.70 -9.57
C CYS A 199 0.60 -1.35 -8.90
N ALA A 200 0.50 -1.50 -7.57
CA ALA A 200 -0.60 -0.93 -6.78
C ALA A 200 -0.61 0.60 -6.90
N ASN A 201 0.52 1.24 -6.63
CA ASN A 201 0.69 2.70 -6.66
C ASN A 201 0.46 3.28 -8.07
N GLU A 202 1.06 2.69 -9.11
CA GLU A 202 0.83 3.09 -10.52
C GLU A 202 -0.65 3.08 -10.89
N ASN A 203 -1.37 2.01 -10.54
CA ASN A 203 -2.79 1.91 -10.88
C ASN A 203 -3.65 2.86 -10.05
N ALA A 204 -3.29 3.12 -8.79
CA ALA A 204 -3.96 4.12 -7.98
C ALA A 204 -3.80 5.54 -8.57
N LEU A 205 -2.60 5.91 -9.00
CA LEU A 205 -2.33 7.18 -9.68
C LEU A 205 -3.16 7.28 -10.98
N LYS A 206 -3.14 6.25 -11.84
CA LYS A 206 -3.99 6.20 -13.04
C LYS A 206 -5.47 6.35 -12.71
N THR A 207 -5.97 5.66 -11.68
CA THR A 207 -7.37 5.80 -11.25
C THR A 207 -7.68 7.22 -10.81
N ALA A 208 -6.75 7.90 -10.11
CA ALA A 208 -6.91 9.30 -9.73
C ALA A 208 -6.98 10.22 -10.96
N PHE A 209 -6.09 10.05 -11.94
CA PHE A 209 -6.06 10.84 -13.17
C PHE A 209 -7.32 10.63 -14.02
N ILE A 210 -7.75 9.37 -14.21
CA ILE A 210 -8.99 9.03 -14.92
C ILE A 210 -10.19 9.62 -14.20
N TRP A 211 -10.25 9.52 -12.88
CA TRP A 211 -11.33 10.12 -12.08
C TRP A 211 -11.38 11.64 -12.24
N TYR A 212 -10.22 12.30 -12.20
CA TYR A 212 -10.10 13.74 -12.35
C TYR A 212 -10.65 14.20 -13.71
N ARG A 213 -10.17 13.56 -14.80
CA ARG A 213 -10.63 13.86 -16.16
C ARG A 213 -12.09 13.54 -16.40
N ASN A 214 -12.59 12.41 -15.88
CA ASN A 214 -14.02 12.10 -15.99
C ASN A 214 -14.88 13.13 -15.28
N LYS A 215 -14.40 13.68 -14.16
CA LYS A 215 -15.09 14.77 -13.48
C LYS A 215 -15.11 16.05 -14.33
N GLU A 216 -13.98 16.45 -14.91
CA GLU A 216 -13.91 17.63 -15.81
C GLU A 216 -14.85 17.49 -17.02
N ARG A 217 -14.98 16.27 -17.57
CA ARG A 217 -15.91 15.98 -18.66
C ARG A 217 -17.38 15.91 -18.23
N GLY A 218 -17.68 16.09 -16.94
CA GLY A 218 -19.03 15.92 -16.40
C GLY A 218 -19.55 14.48 -16.54
N TRP A 219 -18.67 13.48 -16.46
CA TRP A 219 -18.95 12.05 -16.58
C TRP A 219 -19.54 11.61 -17.92
N LYS A 220 -19.40 12.43 -18.96
CA LYS A 220 -19.79 12.06 -20.34
C LYS A 220 -18.85 10.98 -20.88
N GLN A 221 -19.40 10.05 -21.65
CA GLN A 221 -18.57 9.05 -22.33
C GLN A 221 -17.72 9.70 -23.42
N VAL A 222 -16.45 9.32 -23.44
CA VAL A 222 -15.50 9.71 -24.49
C VAL A 222 -15.81 8.89 -25.74
N GLN A 223 -16.02 9.58 -26.87
CA GLN A 223 -16.26 8.91 -28.15
C GLN A 223 -14.94 8.38 -28.72
N THR A 224 -14.99 7.20 -29.34
CA THR A 224 -13.79 6.49 -29.83
C THR A 224 -13.02 7.28 -30.90
N ASP A 225 -13.72 8.04 -31.73
CA ASP A 225 -13.19 8.88 -32.81
C ASP A 225 -12.91 10.33 -32.38
N SER A 226 -13.05 10.64 -31.09
CA SER A 226 -12.82 12.00 -30.59
C SER A 226 -11.35 12.43 -30.72
N ALA A 227 -11.14 13.74 -30.86
CA ALA A 227 -9.79 14.33 -30.84
C ALA A 227 -9.00 13.95 -29.59
N GLU A 228 -9.69 13.69 -28.47
CA GLU A 228 -9.07 13.23 -27.23
C GLU A 228 -8.51 11.80 -27.36
N MET A 229 -9.27 10.87 -27.94
CA MET A 229 -8.79 9.51 -28.19
C MET A 229 -7.64 9.48 -29.21
N MET A 230 -7.78 10.25 -30.30
CA MET A 230 -6.77 10.32 -31.35
C MET A 230 -5.46 10.94 -30.87
N SER A 231 -5.52 11.99 -30.05
CA SER A 231 -4.32 12.58 -29.45
C SER A 231 -3.68 11.68 -28.39
N ALA A 232 -4.48 10.95 -27.59
CA ALA A 232 -3.96 9.98 -26.62
C ALA A 232 -3.11 8.90 -27.29
N TYR A 233 -3.53 8.39 -28.46
CA TYR A 233 -2.77 7.41 -29.25
C TYR A 233 -1.37 7.92 -29.63
N ASN A 234 -1.24 9.23 -29.86
CA ASN A 234 0.01 9.88 -30.25
C ASN A 234 0.81 10.45 -29.06
N ASN A 235 0.43 10.12 -27.83
CA ASN A 235 1.00 10.69 -26.60
C ASN A 235 0.88 12.23 -26.50
N GLN A 236 -0.23 12.80 -27.00
CA GLN A 236 -0.45 14.25 -27.11
C GLN A 236 -1.68 14.72 -26.33
N GLU A 237 -1.72 16.02 -26.04
CA GLU A 237 -2.93 16.70 -25.56
C GLU A 237 -4.01 16.77 -26.65
N PRO A 238 -5.31 16.79 -26.29
CA PRO A 238 -5.85 16.76 -24.93
C PRO A 238 -5.99 15.36 -24.32
N GLY A 239 -5.66 14.30 -25.06
CA GLY A 239 -5.78 12.90 -24.67
C GLY A 239 -4.85 12.46 -23.54
N ILE A 240 -3.61 12.93 -23.56
CA ILE A 240 -2.66 12.84 -22.45
C ILE A 240 -2.68 14.15 -21.68
N PRO A 241 -3.38 14.23 -20.54
CA PRO A 241 -3.50 15.48 -19.81
C PRO A 241 -2.23 15.79 -19.03
N LYS A 242 -1.93 17.08 -18.86
CA LYS A 242 -0.87 17.56 -17.96
C LYS A 242 -1.33 17.53 -16.50
N LEU A 243 -1.66 16.36 -15.97
CA LEU A 243 -1.97 16.22 -14.53
C LEU A 243 -0.71 15.87 -13.74
N SER A 244 -0.76 16.15 -12.44
CA SER A 244 0.32 15.82 -11.52
C SER A 244 -0.17 15.09 -10.27
N ALA A 245 0.78 14.43 -9.60
CA ALA A 245 0.58 13.85 -8.27
C ALA A 245 1.56 14.47 -7.29
N LEU A 246 1.05 15.06 -6.22
CA LEU A 246 1.87 15.63 -5.15
C LEU A 246 2.38 14.50 -4.24
N SER A 247 3.68 14.52 -3.98
CA SER A 247 4.39 13.59 -3.07
C SER A 247 5.16 14.36 -2.01
N PHE A 248 5.80 13.64 -1.08
CA PHE A 248 6.53 14.26 0.03
C PHE A 248 8.02 13.96 -0.01
N THR A 249 8.85 14.86 0.50
CA THR A 249 10.27 14.59 0.80
C THR A 249 10.38 13.36 1.71
N GLY A 250 11.39 12.51 1.49
CA GLY A 250 11.57 11.26 2.24
C GLY A 250 10.70 10.07 1.79
N GLY A 251 9.58 10.28 1.10
CA GLY A 251 8.65 9.20 0.74
C GLY A 251 9.22 8.16 -0.24
N PHE A 252 8.76 6.91 -0.18
CA PHE A 252 9.13 5.83 -1.09
C PHE A 252 7.92 5.03 -1.60
N HIS A 253 7.62 5.18 -2.88
CA HIS A 253 6.38 4.67 -3.46
C HIS A 253 6.63 3.67 -4.60
N GLY A 254 7.84 3.14 -4.72
CA GLY A 254 8.21 2.15 -5.74
C GLY A 254 9.16 2.69 -6.79
N ARG A 255 9.55 1.82 -7.73
CA ARG A 255 10.69 2.09 -8.63
C ARG A 255 10.38 2.04 -10.13
N SER A 256 9.12 1.83 -10.54
CA SER A 256 8.69 2.12 -11.93
C SER A 256 8.65 3.63 -12.16
N ILE A 257 8.77 4.11 -13.41
CA ILE A 257 8.90 5.54 -13.72
C ILE A 257 7.84 6.43 -13.04
N GLY A 258 6.56 6.04 -13.04
CA GLY A 258 5.49 6.82 -12.39
C GLY A 258 5.64 6.85 -10.86
N CYS A 259 5.89 5.69 -10.25
CA CYS A 259 6.13 5.57 -8.81
C CYS A 259 7.44 6.21 -8.34
N LEU A 260 8.48 6.15 -9.16
CA LEU A 260 9.77 6.75 -8.88
C LEU A 260 9.68 8.29 -8.99
N SER A 261 8.78 8.80 -9.83
CA SER A 261 8.48 10.24 -9.92
C SER A 261 7.86 10.79 -8.63
N VAL A 262 7.18 9.95 -7.85
CA VAL A 262 6.65 10.30 -6.52
C VAL A 262 7.49 9.74 -5.36
N THR A 263 8.64 9.13 -5.63
CA THR A 263 9.60 8.68 -4.61
C THR A 263 10.69 9.73 -4.41
N ASN A 264 11.00 10.04 -3.16
CA ASN A 264 11.94 11.09 -2.74
C ASN A 264 12.80 10.66 -1.53
N SER A 265 13.09 9.37 -1.38
CA SER A 265 13.84 8.84 -0.23
C SER A 265 15.36 8.98 -0.38
N LYS A 266 15.96 8.49 -1.47
CA LYS A 266 17.43 8.51 -1.68
C LYS A 266 17.80 8.89 -3.13
N PRO A 267 18.86 9.69 -3.36
CA PRO A 267 19.27 10.10 -4.70
C PRO A 267 19.60 8.92 -5.63
N ILE A 268 20.24 7.87 -5.10
CA ILE A 268 20.67 6.69 -5.89
C ILE A 268 19.50 5.95 -6.55
N TYR A 269 18.28 6.09 -6.02
CA TYR A 269 17.11 5.48 -6.64
C TYR A 269 16.66 6.21 -7.90
N LYS A 270 17.02 7.50 -8.08
CA LYS A 270 16.54 8.36 -9.17
C LYS A 270 17.62 8.78 -10.17
N LEU A 271 18.90 8.72 -9.77
CA LEU A 271 20.02 9.06 -10.63
C LEU A 271 19.90 8.34 -11.98
N ASP A 272 20.08 9.08 -13.07
CA ASP A 272 20.04 8.60 -14.46
C ASP A 272 18.68 8.09 -14.99
N VAL A 273 17.57 8.23 -14.23
CA VAL A 273 16.23 7.80 -14.68
C VAL A 273 15.35 9.01 -15.06
N PRO A 274 14.74 9.05 -16.27
CA PRO A 274 13.80 10.11 -16.65
C PRO A 274 12.54 10.11 -15.79
N MET A 275 12.20 11.24 -15.19
CA MET A 275 11.07 11.39 -14.26
C MET A 275 10.01 12.36 -14.77
N LEU A 276 8.78 12.17 -14.28
CA LEU A 276 7.70 13.15 -14.39
C LEU A 276 7.97 14.29 -13.40
N ASN A 277 7.97 15.53 -13.89
CA ASN A 277 8.21 16.71 -13.07
C ASN A 277 6.95 17.10 -12.29
N TRP A 278 6.65 16.32 -11.24
CA TRP A 278 5.50 16.53 -10.38
C TRP A 278 5.88 17.21 -9.05
N PRO A 279 4.94 17.94 -8.42
CA PRO A 279 5.24 18.69 -7.21
C PRO A 279 5.58 17.80 -6.02
N ARG A 280 6.39 18.37 -5.12
CA ARG A 280 6.83 17.74 -3.88
C ARG A 280 6.68 18.74 -2.74
N ALA A 281 6.07 18.30 -1.64
CA ALA A 281 5.97 19.06 -0.41
C ALA A 281 6.86 18.46 0.69
N THR A 282 7.09 19.22 1.75
CA THR A 282 7.86 18.75 2.91
C THR A 282 7.01 17.83 3.80
N PHE A 283 7.58 16.70 4.24
CA PHE A 283 7.02 15.88 5.31
C PHE A 283 7.50 16.39 6.68
N PRO A 284 6.65 16.43 7.73
CA PRO A 284 7.05 16.95 9.04
C PRO A 284 8.29 16.24 9.62
N GLU A 285 9.21 17.03 10.18
CA GLU A 285 10.36 16.51 10.94
C GLU A 285 10.24 16.87 12.42
N TYR A 286 10.04 15.86 13.26
CA TYR A 286 9.81 16.07 14.69
C TYR A 286 11.08 16.12 15.51
N LYS A 287 11.06 16.99 16.52
CA LYS A 287 12.02 17.01 17.61
C LYS A 287 11.59 16.04 18.71
N TYR A 288 12.58 15.41 19.33
CA TYR A 288 12.41 14.40 20.37
C TYR A 288 13.22 14.78 21.63
N PRO A 289 12.78 14.41 22.85
CA PRO A 289 11.55 13.66 23.17
C PRO A 289 10.26 14.46 22.87
N LEU A 290 9.20 13.79 22.40
CA LEU A 290 8.01 14.45 21.83
C LEU A 290 7.33 15.38 22.85
N GLU A 291 7.29 14.96 24.10
CA GLU A 291 6.71 15.68 25.24
C GLU A 291 7.38 17.03 25.53
N HIS A 292 8.62 17.24 25.07
CA HIS A 292 9.35 18.49 25.27
C HIS A 292 9.20 19.48 24.11
N TYR A 293 8.68 19.04 22.96
CA TYR A 293 8.63 19.82 21.73
C TYR A 293 7.24 19.83 21.09
N GLU A 294 6.17 19.72 21.90
CA GLU A 294 4.79 19.66 21.40
C GLU A 294 4.43 20.90 20.56
N ALA A 295 4.81 22.10 21.03
CA ALA A 295 4.51 23.35 20.34
C ALA A 295 5.26 23.46 19.00
N GLU A 296 6.54 23.10 18.97
CA GLU A 296 7.38 23.12 17.77
C GLU A 296 6.92 22.08 16.75
N ASN A 297 6.55 20.87 17.19
CA ASN A 297 6.08 19.82 16.31
C ASN A 297 4.69 20.14 15.72
N LEU A 298 3.81 20.78 16.50
CA LEU A 298 2.53 21.29 15.99
C LEU A 298 2.72 22.46 14.99
N ALA A 299 3.68 23.34 15.24
CA ALA A 299 4.04 24.39 14.30
C ALA A 299 4.61 23.81 13.00
N GLU A 300 5.45 22.77 13.07
CA GLU A 300 5.98 22.07 11.90
C GLU A 300 4.90 21.36 11.10
N ASP A 301 3.94 20.72 11.76
CA ASP A 301 2.76 20.16 11.08
C ASP A 301 1.97 21.24 10.32
N SER A 302 1.74 22.38 10.97
CA SER A 302 0.98 23.50 10.38
C SER A 302 1.71 24.07 9.16
N ARG A 303 3.02 24.29 9.29
CA ARG A 303 3.89 24.76 8.19
C ARG A 303 3.86 23.79 7.01
N CYS A 304 3.98 22.48 7.25
CA CYS A 304 3.90 21.48 6.18
C CYS A 304 2.53 21.46 5.49
N LEU A 305 1.44 21.66 6.23
CA LEU A 305 0.08 21.73 5.65
C LEU A 305 -0.13 22.98 4.79
N GLU A 306 0.36 24.12 5.24
CA GLU A 306 0.34 25.38 4.48
C GLU A 306 1.11 25.23 3.15
N GLU A 307 2.31 24.64 3.20
CA GLU A 307 3.12 24.35 2.01
C GLU A 307 2.39 23.44 1.01
N VAL A 308 1.66 22.42 1.49
CA VAL A 308 0.83 21.56 0.64
C VAL A 308 -0.29 22.35 -0.04
N GLU A 309 -0.99 23.21 0.71
CA GLU A 309 -2.08 24.03 0.15
C GLU A 309 -1.55 25.00 -0.92
N GLU A 310 -0.45 25.69 -0.64
CA GLU A 310 0.21 26.58 -1.59
C GLU A 310 0.67 25.82 -2.84
N THR A 311 1.31 24.68 -2.68
CA THR A 311 1.80 23.86 -3.80
C THR A 311 0.65 23.43 -4.71
N ILE A 312 -0.51 23.03 -4.15
CA ILE A 312 -1.70 22.68 -4.94
C ILE A 312 -2.20 23.89 -5.72
N TYR A 313 -2.22 25.08 -5.11
CA TYR A 313 -2.67 26.32 -5.75
C TYR A 313 -1.74 26.73 -6.91
N GLN A 314 -0.43 26.71 -6.69
CA GLN A 314 0.57 27.09 -7.70
C GLN A 314 0.49 26.22 -8.98
N HIS A 315 0.07 24.96 -8.86
CA HIS A 315 -0.02 24.01 -9.97
C HIS A 315 -1.41 23.97 -10.63
N LEU A 316 -2.39 24.73 -10.14
CA LEU A 316 -3.80 24.62 -10.53
C LEU A 316 -4.07 24.80 -12.03
N HIS A 317 -3.28 25.63 -12.71
CA HIS A 317 -3.50 25.96 -14.13
C HIS A 317 -2.45 25.37 -15.09
N THR A 318 -1.35 24.84 -14.56
CA THR A 318 -0.21 24.35 -15.35
C THR A 318 -0.13 22.83 -15.34
N ALA A 319 -0.19 22.24 -14.15
CA ALA A 319 -0.17 20.79 -13.96
C ALA A 319 -1.06 20.37 -12.77
N PRO A 320 -2.40 20.43 -12.90
CA PRO A 320 -3.31 20.29 -11.76
C PRO A 320 -3.05 19.01 -10.95
N VAL A 321 -3.00 19.15 -9.62
CA VAL A 321 -2.75 18.04 -8.69
C VAL A 321 -4.00 17.16 -8.57
N ALA A 322 -3.98 16.00 -9.22
CA ALA A 322 -5.09 15.05 -9.18
C ALA A 322 -4.99 14.06 -7.99
N ALA A 323 -3.78 13.82 -7.51
CA ALA A 323 -3.49 12.88 -6.43
C ALA A 323 -2.52 13.48 -5.41
N VAL A 324 -2.70 13.10 -4.15
CA VAL A 324 -1.71 13.29 -3.09
C VAL A 324 -1.37 11.90 -2.56
N ILE A 325 -0.10 11.53 -2.60
CA ILE A 325 0.41 10.24 -2.10
C ILE A 325 1.27 10.48 -0.86
N VAL A 326 1.00 9.73 0.21
CA VAL A 326 1.70 9.88 1.49
C VAL A 326 1.72 8.55 2.26
N GLU A 327 2.81 8.30 2.96
CA GLU A 327 2.95 7.22 3.94
C GLU A 327 2.48 7.71 5.32
N PRO A 328 1.73 6.91 6.09
CA PRO A 328 1.40 7.22 7.49
C PRO A 328 2.61 7.29 8.41
N ILE A 329 3.65 6.49 8.11
CA ILE A 329 5.00 6.57 8.69
C ILE A 329 5.92 6.29 7.51
N GLN A 330 6.84 7.21 7.21
CA GLN A 330 7.76 7.03 6.09
C GLN A 330 8.83 6.03 6.46
N SER A 331 8.98 4.93 5.71
CA SER A 331 9.96 3.89 6.03
C SER A 331 11.34 4.23 5.45
N GLU A 332 11.54 4.02 4.15
CA GLU A 332 12.84 4.21 3.46
C GLU A 332 13.45 5.62 3.63
N GLY A 333 12.61 6.62 3.92
CA GLY A 333 12.99 8.00 4.19
C GLY A 333 13.57 8.25 5.59
N GLY A 334 13.63 7.23 6.45
CA GLY A 334 14.20 7.29 7.80
C GLY A 334 13.16 7.27 8.91
N ASP A 335 12.18 6.37 8.84
CA ASP A 335 11.17 6.12 9.90
C ASP A 335 10.51 7.41 10.43
N LYS A 336 10.11 8.30 9.51
CA LYS A 336 9.53 9.61 9.86
C LYS A 336 8.06 9.48 10.20
N HIS A 337 7.69 9.94 11.38
CA HIS A 337 6.31 9.90 11.87
C HIS A 337 5.57 11.20 11.54
N GLY A 338 4.25 11.09 11.30
CA GLY A 338 3.35 12.24 11.24
C GLY A 338 2.25 12.13 12.30
N SER A 339 1.81 13.27 12.82
CA SER A 339 0.81 13.34 13.87
C SER A 339 -0.59 13.09 13.29
N PRO A 340 -1.55 12.70 14.13
CA PRO A 340 -2.95 12.67 13.72
C PRO A 340 -3.47 14.03 13.22
N TYR A 341 -2.92 15.15 13.70
CA TYR A 341 -3.31 16.49 13.26
C TYR A 341 -2.89 16.71 11.80
N PHE A 342 -1.63 16.45 11.45
CA PHE A 342 -1.11 16.52 10.09
C PHE A 342 -1.94 15.69 9.11
N PHE A 343 -2.16 14.39 9.39
CA PHE A 343 -2.89 13.53 8.45
C PHE A 343 -4.38 13.89 8.29
N LYS A 344 -5.02 14.42 9.34
CA LYS A 344 -6.40 14.93 9.27
C LYS A 344 -6.45 16.24 8.47
N GLY A 345 -5.51 17.15 8.69
CA GLY A 345 -5.35 18.38 7.92
C GLY A 345 -5.13 18.09 6.43
N LEU A 346 -4.21 17.17 6.11
CA LEU A 346 -3.93 16.78 4.73
C LEU A 346 -5.16 16.17 4.04
N GLN A 347 -5.93 15.36 4.77
CA GLN A 347 -7.19 14.82 4.28
C GLN A 347 -8.23 15.93 4.02
N HIS A 348 -8.28 16.95 4.88
CA HIS A 348 -9.17 18.10 4.72
C HIS A 348 -8.79 18.92 3.48
N LEU A 349 -7.51 19.26 3.29
CA LEU A 349 -7.00 19.96 2.11
C LEU A 349 -7.33 19.21 0.81
N CYS A 350 -7.11 17.89 0.78
CA CYS A 350 -7.48 17.06 -0.37
C CYS A 350 -8.99 17.11 -0.69
N LYS A 351 -9.85 17.26 0.33
CA LYS A 351 -11.29 17.36 0.16
C LYS A 351 -11.70 18.75 -0.34
N LYS A 352 -11.11 19.80 0.23
CA LYS A 352 -11.29 21.20 -0.14
C LYS A 352 -10.89 21.45 -1.61
N ALA A 353 -9.69 21.05 -2.01
CA ALA A 353 -9.22 21.16 -3.40
C ALA A 353 -10.18 20.44 -4.38
N ARG A 354 -10.68 19.27 -3.98
CA ARG A 354 -11.67 18.52 -4.77
C ARG A 354 -13.01 19.26 -4.91
N GLU A 355 -13.46 19.94 -3.88
CA GLU A 355 -14.72 20.69 -3.87
C GLU A 355 -14.62 21.99 -4.67
N THR A 356 -13.47 22.66 -4.61
CA THR A 356 -13.20 23.85 -5.43
C THR A 356 -13.23 23.53 -6.92
N LEU A 357 -12.69 22.37 -7.31
CA LEU A 357 -12.85 21.81 -8.66
C LEU A 357 -14.32 21.45 -9.04
N CYS A 358 -15.25 21.31 -8.08
CA CYS A 358 -16.68 21.10 -8.39
C CYS A 358 -17.40 22.42 -8.74
N ASN A 359 -16.88 23.56 -8.28
CA ASN A 359 -17.59 24.84 -8.27
C ASN A 359 -17.08 25.81 -9.34
N ASN A 360 -16.47 25.33 -10.44
CA ASN A 360 -16.02 26.20 -11.53
C ASN A 360 -17.19 26.85 -12.31
N ALA A 361 -17.84 27.83 -11.70
CA ALA A 361 -17.77 29.21 -12.15
C ALA A 361 -16.87 29.95 -11.15
N CYS A 362 -15.67 30.33 -11.57
CA CYS A 362 -14.73 31.24 -10.90
C CYS A 362 -14.70 31.25 -9.36
N TYR A 363 -13.64 30.63 -8.82
CA TYR A 363 -13.02 30.90 -7.52
C TYR A 363 -13.37 32.29 -6.94
N LYS A 364 -14.14 32.31 -5.86
CA LYS A 364 -14.12 33.37 -4.85
C LYS A 364 -14.00 32.70 -3.50
N ASP A 365 -12.80 32.84 -2.95
CA ASP A 365 -12.43 32.57 -1.57
C ASP A 365 -12.31 31.09 -1.19
N PHE A 366 -11.08 30.73 -0.82
CA PHE A 366 -10.51 29.40 -0.73
C PHE A 366 -11.05 28.61 0.45
#